data_AF-A0A5H2XMT2-F1
#
_entry.id   AF-A0A5H2XMT2-F1
#
_cell.length_a   1.000
_cell.length_b   1.000
_cell.length_c   1.000
_cell.angle_alpha   90.00
_cell.angle_beta   90.00
_cell.angle_gamma   90.00
#
_symmetry.space_group_name_H-M   'P 1'
#
loop_
_entity.id
_entity.type
_entity.pdbx_description
1 polymer ?
#
loop_
_entity_poly.entity_id
_entity_poly.type
_entity_poly.pdbx_seq_one_letter_code
_entity_poly.pdbx_strand_id
1 'polypeptide(L)'
;KQQNMSIQVCAAAQSKPEIIRRTANFPPSIWGDRFMNYDSQDIITNARNQEEVEELKEVVRREVFTTSAGDFSHQLKLIDAIQRLGVAYHFESEIEEALERMHAAFHDHDFSDDGDLYNVALGFRLLRQHGYKISCDVFNKFKDENGSFKECLIVDVPGMLSLYEAGHLGIRGEEILDEALAFTTTHLDSAAKAHLSYEHAEQITQALERPLRKDLERVCAGRYMSIYQDEASHNEPLLKLAKLDLILFSLFSKMSSVRLLTYILKLHIQLMLLLIRWWKEVDFEKKLPFARDRIVELYFWVVGVYFEPQYVEARKFLTKVIALVSVMDDIYDAYATFEELEIFTAAIERLYAQIFYRTLLNVVDEIEEEIAKDGRSYRVYYAKESLKAVARAYFEEARWFNEGYTPTMEEYLPAAIVSTGYPMLSTVSLLGMGDIVNKGDI
;
A
#
# COMPACT_ATOMS: atom_id res chain seq x y z
N LYS A 1 -31.68 74.25 -41.81
CA LYS A 1 -31.32 72.88 -41.41
C LYS A 1 -30.08 72.96 -40.54
N GLN A 2 -30.27 72.95 -39.21
CA GLN A 2 -29.19 72.85 -38.23
C GLN A 2 -28.56 71.44 -38.34
N GLN A 3 -27.23 71.37 -38.42
CA GLN A 3 -26.47 70.13 -38.30
C GLN A 3 -26.03 69.98 -36.85
N ASN A 4 -26.56 68.96 -36.16
CA ASN A 4 -26.07 68.51 -34.87
C ASN A 4 -24.76 67.72 -35.06
N MET A 5 -23.67 68.19 -34.44
CA MET A 5 -22.48 67.38 -34.20
C MET A 5 -22.71 66.52 -32.95
N SER A 6 -22.74 65.20 -33.14
CA SER A 6 -22.64 64.21 -32.06
C SER A 6 -21.17 63.88 -31.85
N ILE A 7 -20.62 64.21 -30.69
CA ILE A 7 -19.28 63.80 -30.26
C ILE A 7 -19.43 62.42 -29.61
N GLN A 8 -18.90 61.39 -30.27
CA GLN A 8 -18.88 60.02 -29.80
C GLN A 8 -17.67 59.85 -28.87
N VAL A 9 -17.91 59.76 -27.55
CA VAL A 9 -16.87 59.44 -26.57
C VAL A 9 -16.62 57.93 -26.62
N CYS A 10 -15.48 57.51 -27.18
CA CYS A 10 -15.00 56.15 -27.08
C CYS A 10 -14.54 55.88 -25.64
N ALA A 11 -15.31 55.09 -24.89
CA ALA A 11 -14.83 54.45 -23.68
C ALA A 11 -13.79 53.39 -24.08
N ALA A 12 -12.52 53.60 -23.70
CA ALA A 12 -11.48 52.61 -23.85
C ALA A 12 -11.79 51.41 -22.92
N ALA A 13 -12.12 50.27 -23.52
CA ALA A 13 -12.19 49.01 -22.80
C ALA A 13 -10.79 48.66 -22.30
N GLN A 14 -10.56 48.74 -20.98
CA GLN A 14 -9.36 48.19 -20.36
C GLN A 14 -9.35 46.68 -20.61
N SER A 15 -8.45 46.21 -21.46
CA SER A 15 -8.16 44.78 -21.62
C SER A 15 -7.66 44.24 -20.28
N LYS A 16 -8.32 43.22 -19.74
CA LYS A 16 -7.80 42.49 -18.57
C LYS A 16 -6.40 41.96 -18.91
N PRO A 17 -5.43 42.05 -17.97
CA PRO A 17 -4.11 41.48 -18.20
C PRO A 17 -4.24 39.98 -18.50
N GLU A 18 -3.47 39.51 -19.49
CA GLU A 18 -3.43 38.10 -19.88
C GLU A 18 -2.81 37.29 -18.75
N ILE A 19 -3.59 36.39 -18.16
CA ILE A 19 -3.12 35.52 -17.07
C ILE A 19 -2.33 34.37 -17.71
N ILE A 20 -1.01 34.40 -17.60
CA ILE A 20 -0.14 33.32 -18.05
C ILE A 20 -0.17 32.20 -17.00
N ARG A 21 -0.83 31.09 -17.33
CA ARG A 21 -0.86 29.91 -16.47
C ARG A 21 0.27 28.96 -16.81
N ARG A 22 0.76 28.26 -15.79
CA ARG A 22 1.62 27.09 -15.99
C ARG A 22 0.76 25.90 -16.38
N THR A 23 1.36 24.96 -17.08
CA THR A 23 0.75 23.66 -17.38
C THR A 23 1.83 22.59 -17.35
N ALA A 24 1.60 21.52 -16.60
CA ALA A 24 2.52 20.38 -16.52
C ALA A 24 2.38 19.43 -17.74
N ASN A 25 1.32 19.57 -18.55
CA ASN A 25 1.02 18.74 -19.72
C ASN A 25 0.97 17.23 -19.41
N PHE A 26 0.18 16.84 -18.40
CA PHE A 26 0.05 15.43 -18.02
C PHE A 26 -0.51 14.55 -19.16
N PRO A 27 0.03 13.33 -19.36
CA PRO A 27 -0.51 12.42 -20.36
C PRO A 27 -1.87 11.84 -19.92
N PRO A 28 -2.74 11.47 -20.87
CA PRO A 28 -4.03 10.85 -20.57
C PRO A 28 -3.87 9.53 -19.84
N SER A 29 -4.94 9.07 -19.19
CA SER A 29 -4.98 7.76 -18.53
C SER A 29 -4.68 6.63 -19.53
N ILE A 30 -3.79 5.71 -19.16
CA ILE A 30 -3.44 4.55 -20.00
C ILE A 30 -4.53 3.47 -20.02
N TRP A 31 -5.51 3.59 -19.12
CA TRP A 31 -6.56 2.59 -18.91
C TRP A 31 -7.79 2.83 -19.78
N GLY A 32 -8.09 4.08 -20.13
CA GLY A 32 -9.28 4.46 -20.89
C GLY A 32 -10.55 3.78 -20.36
N ASP A 33 -11.31 3.14 -21.26
CA ASP A 33 -12.55 2.44 -20.92
C ASP A 33 -12.38 0.94 -20.62
N ARG A 34 -11.15 0.44 -20.45
CA ARG A 34 -10.87 -1.01 -20.34
C ARG A 34 -11.70 -1.71 -19.27
N PHE A 35 -12.01 -1.03 -18.16
CA PHE A 35 -12.78 -1.60 -17.06
C PHE A 35 -14.31 -1.48 -17.26
N MET A 36 -14.80 -0.56 -18.11
CA MET A 36 -16.24 -0.26 -18.20
C MET A 36 -17.09 -1.40 -18.79
N ASN A 37 -16.48 -2.29 -19.57
CA ASN A 37 -17.16 -3.39 -20.27
C ASN A 37 -17.16 -4.71 -19.47
N TYR A 38 -17.01 -4.65 -18.14
CA TYR A 38 -17.05 -5.85 -17.31
C TYR A 38 -18.49 -6.39 -17.23
N ASP A 39 -18.73 -7.53 -17.87
CA ASP A 39 -20.03 -8.19 -17.90
C ASP A 39 -20.32 -8.93 -16.58
N SER A 40 -21.54 -8.78 -16.07
CA SER A 40 -21.93 -9.19 -14.71
C SER A 40 -22.37 -10.66 -14.58
N GLN A 41 -22.32 -11.42 -15.67
CA GLN A 41 -22.70 -12.83 -15.69
C GLN A 41 -21.59 -13.70 -15.10
N ASP A 42 -21.69 -14.04 -13.80
CA ASP A 42 -21.70 -15.46 -13.38
C ASP A 42 -22.04 -15.66 -11.89
N ILE A 43 -23.31 -15.47 -11.49
CA ILE A 43 -23.73 -15.58 -10.07
C ILE A 43 -23.56 -17.03 -9.53
N ILE A 44 -23.73 -18.04 -10.37
CA ILE A 44 -23.68 -19.47 -9.96
C ILE A 44 -22.23 -19.93 -9.78
N THR A 45 -21.34 -19.57 -10.69
CA THR A 45 -19.89 -19.83 -10.56
C THR A 45 -19.32 -19.14 -9.30
N ASN A 46 -19.84 -17.95 -8.95
CA ASN A 46 -19.42 -17.22 -7.75
C ASN A 46 -19.78 -17.95 -6.44
N ALA A 47 -20.99 -18.51 -6.32
CA ALA A 47 -21.41 -19.21 -5.11
C ALA A 47 -20.60 -20.49 -4.87
N ARG A 48 -20.32 -21.25 -5.94
CA ARG A 48 -19.50 -22.45 -5.89
C ARG A 48 -18.04 -22.15 -5.51
N ASN A 49 -17.47 -21.09 -6.07
CA ASN A 49 -16.10 -20.66 -5.74
C ASN A 49 -16.00 -20.18 -4.28
N GLN A 50 -17.07 -19.58 -3.74
CA GLN A 50 -17.09 -19.15 -2.34
C GLN A 50 -17.14 -20.34 -1.38
N GLU A 51 -17.99 -21.33 -1.64
CA GLU A 51 -18.06 -22.57 -0.85
C GLU A 51 -16.71 -23.30 -0.85
N GLU A 52 -16.09 -23.42 -2.03
CA GLU A 52 -14.76 -24.03 -2.17
C GLU A 52 -13.66 -23.27 -1.40
N VAL A 53 -13.72 -21.93 -1.37
CA VAL A 53 -12.79 -21.12 -0.58
C VAL A 53 -12.96 -21.38 0.92
N GLU A 54 -14.19 -21.44 1.42
CA GLU A 54 -14.44 -21.74 2.84
C GLU A 54 -14.01 -23.17 3.21
N GLU A 55 -14.25 -24.15 2.35
CA GLU A 55 -13.76 -25.51 2.53
C GLU A 55 -12.23 -25.56 2.60
N LEU A 56 -11.55 -24.86 1.68
CA LEU A 56 -10.09 -24.80 1.66
C LEU A 56 -9.51 -24.11 2.89
N LYS A 57 -10.17 -23.07 3.42
CA LYS A 57 -9.76 -22.44 4.69
C LYS A 57 -9.77 -23.45 5.83
N GLU A 58 -10.81 -24.27 5.97
CA GLU A 58 -10.87 -25.30 7.01
C GLU A 58 -9.79 -26.38 6.83
N VAL A 59 -9.52 -26.78 5.58
CA VAL A 59 -8.45 -27.74 5.28
C VAL A 59 -7.08 -27.18 5.66
N VAL A 60 -6.76 -25.96 5.19
CA VAL A 60 -5.50 -25.27 5.52
C VAL A 60 -5.38 -25.07 7.02
N ARG A 61 -6.47 -24.64 7.69
CA ARG A 61 -6.49 -24.45 9.14
C ARG A 61 -6.07 -25.73 9.88
N ARG A 62 -6.67 -26.85 9.49
CA ARG A 62 -6.33 -28.16 10.06
C ARG A 62 -4.89 -28.55 9.76
N GLU A 63 -4.45 -28.46 8.51
CA GLU A 63 -3.12 -28.94 8.11
C GLU A 63 -1.97 -28.10 8.68
N VAL A 64 -2.18 -26.79 8.89
CA VAL A 64 -1.13 -25.86 9.32
C VAL A 64 -1.13 -25.64 10.84
N PHE A 65 -2.32 -25.56 11.47
CA PHE A 65 -2.44 -25.08 12.85
C PHE A 65 -2.81 -26.17 13.87
N THR A 66 -3.23 -27.37 13.44
CA THR A 66 -3.58 -28.46 14.39
C THR A 66 -2.44 -29.43 14.71
N THR A 67 -1.23 -29.18 14.17
CA THR A 67 -0.04 -30.01 14.40
C THR A 67 0.33 -30.06 15.89
N SER A 68 0.69 -31.26 16.38
CA SER A 68 1.13 -31.48 17.76
C SER A 68 2.37 -30.65 18.09
N ALA A 69 2.44 -30.16 19.33
CA ALA A 69 3.59 -29.44 19.87
C ALA A 69 4.90 -30.23 19.59
N GLY A 70 5.74 -29.72 18.68
CA GLY A 70 7.02 -30.37 18.36
C GLY A 70 7.61 -30.04 16.97
N ASP A 71 6.80 -29.76 15.95
CA ASP A 71 7.31 -29.44 14.60
C ASP A 71 7.17 -27.95 14.26
N PHE A 72 7.86 -27.11 15.03
CA PHE A 72 7.83 -25.67 14.80
C PHE A 72 8.49 -25.26 13.48
N SER A 73 9.50 -26.01 13.03
CA SER A 73 10.18 -25.72 11.75
C SER A 73 9.21 -25.82 10.56
N HIS A 74 8.41 -26.88 10.49
CA HIS A 74 7.42 -27.01 9.43
C HIS A 74 6.31 -25.96 9.57
N GLN A 75 5.82 -25.71 10.78
CA GLN A 75 4.78 -24.72 11.02
C GLN A 75 5.23 -23.29 10.63
N LEU A 76 6.48 -22.91 10.94
CA LEU A 76 7.06 -21.62 10.52
C LEU A 76 7.07 -21.46 9.00
N LYS A 77 7.48 -22.51 8.27
CA LYS A 77 7.50 -22.50 6.80
C LYS A 77 6.11 -22.30 6.21
N LEU A 78 5.10 -22.96 6.78
CA LEU A 78 3.72 -22.82 6.32
C LEU A 78 3.12 -21.45 6.66
N ILE A 79 3.41 -20.89 7.84
CA ILE A 79 3.01 -19.52 8.21
C ILE A 79 3.66 -18.50 7.27
N ASP A 80 4.95 -18.67 6.95
CA ASP A 80 5.64 -17.84 5.97
C ASP A 80 5.00 -17.93 4.59
N ALA A 81 4.69 -19.14 4.12
CA ALA A 81 4.01 -19.35 2.86
C ALA A 81 2.63 -18.68 2.83
N ILE A 82 1.84 -18.78 3.91
CA ILE A 82 0.53 -18.12 4.06
C ILE A 82 0.66 -16.59 3.92
N GLN A 83 1.66 -15.99 4.59
CA GLN A 83 1.92 -14.54 4.51
C GLN A 83 2.37 -14.13 3.10
N ARG A 84 3.36 -14.84 2.54
CA ARG A 84 3.92 -14.54 1.21
C ARG A 84 2.93 -14.80 0.08
N LEU A 85 1.97 -15.71 0.27
CA LEU A 85 0.83 -15.91 -0.64
C LEU A 85 -0.32 -14.92 -0.40
N GLY A 86 -0.18 -13.94 0.50
CA GLY A 86 -1.15 -12.87 0.68
C GLY A 86 -2.53 -13.34 1.14
N VAL A 87 -2.59 -14.46 1.88
CA VAL A 87 -3.82 -15.06 2.43
C VAL A 87 -3.82 -15.13 3.96
N ALA A 88 -2.84 -14.50 4.62
CA ALA A 88 -2.72 -14.48 6.09
C ALA A 88 -3.93 -13.89 6.80
N TYR A 89 -4.62 -12.92 6.20
CA TYR A 89 -5.80 -12.28 6.76
C TYR A 89 -7.00 -13.23 6.99
N HIS A 90 -6.97 -14.45 6.46
CA HIS A 90 -7.97 -15.49 6.77
C HIS A 90 -7.66 -16.29 8.04
N PHE A 91 -6.46 -16.14 8.60
CA PHE A 91 -5.89 -16.99 9.65
C PHE A 91 -5.21 -16.16 10.76
N GLU A 92 -5.63 -14.90 10.96
CA GLU A 92 -4.95 -13.96 11.87
C GLU A 92 -4.84 -14.52 13.30
N SER A 93 -5.94 -15.03 13.85
CA SER A 93 -5.97 -15.63 15.19
C SER A 93 -5.07 -16.85 15.32
N GLU A 94 -5.07 -17.72 14.31
CA GLU A 94 -4.31 -18.97 14.32
C GLU A 94 -2.81 -18.71 14.17
N ILE A 95 -2.44 -17.70 13.38
CA ILE A 95 -1.06 -17.22 13.28
C ILE A 95 -0.61 -16.62 14.61
N GLU A 96 -1.44 -15.78 15.24
CA GLU A 96 -1.13 -15.16 16.53
C GLU A 96 -0.89 -16.23 17.62
N GLU A 97 -1.81 -17.18 17.77
CA GLU A 97 -1.69 -18.30 18.71
C GLU A 97 -0.46 -19.20 18.43
N ALA A 98 -0.13 -19.41 17.15
CA ALA A 98 1.05 -20.19 16.78
C ALA A 98 2.35 -19.45 17.14
N LEU A 99 2.42 -18.15 16.84
CA LEU A 99 3.58 -17.32 17.15
C LEU A 99 3.76 -17.10 18.65
N GLU A 100 2.67 -17.02 19.43
CA GLU A 100 2.75 -16.95 20.90
C GLU A 100 3.40 -18.21 21.48
N ARG A 101 2.97 -19.40 21.03
CA ARG A 101 3.58 -20.68 21.43
C ARG A 101 5.05 -20.77 21.02
N MET A 102 5.37 -20.31 19.81
CA MET A 102 6.75 -20.29 19.32
C MET A 102 7.62 -19.33 20.13
N HIS A 103 7.12 -18.15 20.48
CA HIS A 103 7.82 -17.18 21.30
C HIS A 103 8.18 -17.75 22.67
N ALA A 104 7.24 -18.44 23.33
CA ALA A 104 7.49 -19.12 24.59
C ALA A 104 8.59 -20.19 24.45
N ALA A 105 8.52 -21.03 23.41
CA ALA A 105 9.54 -22.04 23.12
C ALA A 105 10.91 -21.44 22.76
N PHE A 106 10.94 -20.23 22.17
CA PHE A 106 12.17 -19.52 21.81
C PHE A 106 12.98 -19.09 23.04
N HIS A 107 12.32 -18.88 24.19
CA HIS A 107 12.97 -18.54 25.46
C HIS A 107 13.41 -19.80 26.25
N ASP A 108 12.74 -20.93 26.06
CA ASP A 108 12.99 -22.19 26.79
C ASP A 108 14.16 -23.03 26.22
N HIS A 109 15.13 -22.41 25.56
CA HIS A 109 16.37 -23.00 25.02
C HIS A 109 16.26 -23.99 23.84
N ASP A 110 15.09 -24.53 23.50
CA ASP A 110 14.95 -25.57 22.44
C ASP A 110 15.29 -25.09 21.02
N PHE A 111 15.10 -23.81 20.70
CA PHE A 111 15.57 -23.22 19.42
C PHE A 111 17.06 -22.84 19.41
N SER A 112 17.65 -22.73 20.60
CA SER A 112 18.95 -22.08 20.78
C SER A 112 20.13 -23.02 20.56
N ASP A 113 20.01 -24.30 20.93
CA ASP A 113 21.18 -25.17 21.08
C ASP A 113 21.61 -25.92 19.80
N ASP A 114 20.73 -26.10 18.79
CA ASP A 114 21.07 -26.85 17.56
C ASP A 114 20.34 -26.39 16.26
N GLY A 115 19.64 -25.24 16.29
CA GLY A 115 18.83 -24.78 15.16
C GLY A 115 19.65 -24.28 13.96
N ASP A 116 19.34 -24.78 12.75
CA ASP A 116 19.90 -24.30 11.48
C ASP A 116 19.64 -22.80 11.24
N LEU A 117 20.46 -22.17 10.40
CA LEU A 117 20.39 -20.72 10.13
C LEU A 117 19.00 -20.31 9.62
N TYR A 118 18.44 -21.13 8.73
CA TYR A 118 17.12 -20.89 8.14
C TYR A 118 16.03 -20.74 9.19
N ASN A 119 15.88 -21.70 10.09
CA ASN A 119 14.79 -21.72 11.08
C ASN A 119 14.95 -20.60 12.10
N VAL A 120 16.18 -20.30 12.53
CA VAL A 120 16.44 -19.21 13.48
C VAL A 120 16.12 -17.86 12.85
N ALA A 121 16.58 -17.62 11.62
CA ALA A 121 16.31 -16.37 10.91
C ALA A 121 14.82 -16.20 10.58
N LEU A 122 14.15 -17.28 10.15
CA LEU A 122 12.73 -17.26 9.85
C LEU A 122 11.88 -17.00 11.12
N GLY A 123 12.16 -17.72 12.21
CA GLY A 123 11.49 -17.51 13.49
C GLY A 123 11.68 -16.09 14.02
N PHE A 124 12.92 -15.59 14.00
CA PHE A 124 13.24 -14.21 14.36
C PHE A 124 12.42 -13.21 13.54
N ARG A 125 12.39 -13.39 12.21
CA ARG A 125 11.66 -12.51 11.30
C ARG A 125 10.16 -12.50 11.61
N LEU A 126 9.52 -13.68 11.63
CA LEU A 126 8.09 -13.80 11.84
C LEU A 126 7.67 -13.27 13.22
N LEU A 127 8.43 -13.57 14.27
CA LEU A 127 8.16 -13.06 15.62
C LEU A 127 8.25 -11.53 15.67
N ARG A 128 9.33 -10.93 15.13
CA ARG A 128 9.47 -9.47 15.10
C ARG A 128 8.42 -8.77 14.24
N GLN A 129 8.04 -9.36 13.10
CA GLN A 129 6.96 -8.83 12.26
C GLN A 129 5.64 -8.71 13.03
N HIS A 130 5.39 -9.63 13.96
CA HIS A 130 4.21 -9.66 14.83
C HIS A 130 4.41 -8.93 16.17
N GLY A 131 5.48 -8.14 16.30
CA GLY A 131 5.69 -7.28 17.48
C GLY A 131 6.33 -7.96 18.69
N TYR A 132 6.72 -9.23 18.59
CA TYR A 132 7.46 -9.90 19.66
C TYR A 132 8.89 -9.37 19.77
N LYS A 133 9.35 -9.17 21.00
CA LYS A 133 10.69 -8.67 21.28
C LYS A 133 11.71 -9.81 21.33
N ILE A 134 12.35 -10.08 20.20
CA ILE A 134 13.46 -11.05 20.09
C ILE A 134 14.79 -10.31 19.97
N SER A 135 15.80 -10.70 20.76
CA SER A 135 17.15 -10.13 20.64
C SER A 135 17.85 -10.62 19.37
N CYS A 136 18.57 -9.73 18.67
CA CYS A 136 19.46 -10.13 17.57
C CYS A 136 20.67 -10.97 18.03
N ASP A 137 20.93 -11.05 19.34
CA ASP A 137 21.98 -11.90 19.91
C ASP A 137 21.82 -13.38 19.59
N VAL A 138 20.61 -13.80 19.21
CA VAL A 138 20.35 -15.17 18.72
C VAL A 138 21.25 -15.53 17.54
N PHE A 139 21.73 -14.55 16.77
CA PHE A 139 22.63 -14.77 15.65
C PHE A 139 24.10 -14.92 16.03
N ASN A 140 24.50 -14.64 17.27
CA ASN A 140 25.90 -14.77 17.71
C ASN A 140 26.44 -16.19 17.57
N LYS A 141 25.59 -17.23 17.67
CA LYS A 141 26.01 -18.63 17.44
C LYS A 141 26.48 -18.93 16.02
N PHE A 142 26.09 -18.09 15.06
CA PHE A 142 26.50 -18.18 13.66
C PHE A 142 27.77 -17.36 13.37
N LYS A 143 28.36 -16.73 14.39
CA LYS A 143 29.62 -16.00 14.28
C LYS A 143 30.81 -16.84 14.74
N ASP A 144 31.97 -16.58 14.18
CA ASP A 144 33.25 -17.19 14.54
C ASP A 144 33.89 -16.50 15.76
N GLU A 145 35.09 -16.96 16.16
CA GLU A 145 35.84 -16.40 17.29
C GLU A 145 36.28 -14.93 17.06
N ASN A 146 36.35 -14.48 15.80
CA ASN A 146 36.65 -13.10 15.45
C ASN A 146 35.40 -12.21 15.49
N GLY A 147 34.24 -12.80 15.77
CA GLY A 147 32.96 -12.11 15.78
C GLY A 147 32.42 -11.83 14.37
N SER A 148 32.86 -12.54 13.33
CA SER A 148 32.31 -12.44 11.96
C SER A 148 31.40 -13.62 11.65
N PHE A 149 30.41 -13.47 10.76
CA PHE A 149 29.58 -14.60 10.33
C PHE A 149 30.42 -15.70 9.68
N LYS A 150 30.19 -16.95 10.10
CA LYS A 150 30.99 -18.11 9.67
C LYS A 150 30.88 -18.31 8.15
N GLU A 151 32.01 -18.46 7.47
CA GLU A 151 32.03 -18.74 6.01
C GLU A 151 31.32 -20.05 5.63
N CYS A 152 31.22 -21.02 6.56
CA CYS A 152 30.49 -22.26 6.31
C CYS A 152 28.98 -22.05 6.07
N LEU A 153 28.43 -20.86 6.36
CA LEU A 153 27.03 -20.52 6.08
C LEU A 153 26.78 -20.23 4.60
N ILE A 154 27.82 -19.90 3.83
CA ILE A 154 27.70 -19.48 2.42
C ILE A 154 27.07 -20.59 1.55
N VAL A 155 27.24 -21.86 1.93
CA VAL A 155 26.65 -22.99 1.19
C VAL A 155 25.16 -23.19 1.48
N ASP A 156 24.65 -22.63 2.59
CA ASP A 156 23.23 -22.67 2.96
C ASP A 156 22.50 -21.46 2.37
N VAL A 157 22.24 -21.52 1.06
CA VAL A 157 21.56 -20.44 0.33
C VAL A 157 20.19 -20.10 0.93
N PRO A 158 19.31 -21.07 1.29
CA PRO A 158 18.06 -20.76 1.97
C PRO A 158 18.26 -20.07 3.31
N GLY A 159 19.21 -20.52 4.14
CA GLY A 159 19.52 -19.87 5.42
C GLY A 159 20.04 -18.45 5.25
N MET A 160 20.90 -18.22 4.25
CA MET A 160 21.42 -16.89 3.89
C MET A 160 20.32 -15.94 3.45
N LEU A 161 19.38 -16.42 2.62
CA LEU A 161 18.23 -15.63 2.19
C LEU A 161 17.31 -15.30 3.38
N SER A 162 17.02 -16.26 4.26
CA SER A 162 16.24 -16.02 5.47
C SER A 162 16.92 -15.02 6.41
N LEU A 163 18.24 -15.09 6.57
CA LEU A 163 19.03 -14.14 7.37
C LEU A 163 19.01 -12.73 6.76
N TYR A 164 19.13 -12.62 5.44
CA TYR A 164 19.00 -11.35 4.72
C TYR A 164 17.65 -10.68 4.99
N GLU A 165 16.55 -11.43 4.85
CA GLU A 165 15.20 -10.92 5.10
C GLU A 165 14.99 -10.54 6.56
N ALA A 166 15.53 -11.33 7.50
CA ALA A 166 15.53 -11.01 8.92
C ALA A 166 16.33 -9.74 9.25
N GLY A 167 17.45 -9.49 8.57
CA GLY A 167 18.28 -8.29 8.76
C GLY A 167 17.52 -6.98 8.53
N HIS A 168 16.54 -6.95 7.61
CA HIS A 168 15.71 -5.76 7.36
C HIS A 168 14.70 -5.44 8.48
N LEU A 169 14.63 -6.25 9.54
CA LEU A 169 13.89 -5.96 10.79
C LEU A 169 14.77 -5.40 11.91
N GLY A 170 16.01 -5.01 11.58
CA GLY A 170 16.90 -4.36 12.53
C GLY A 170 16.45 -2.97 12.95
N ILE A 171 16.69 -2.65 14.21
CA ILE A 171 16.50 -1.30 14.77
C ILE A 171 17.85 -0.65 15.08
N ARG A 172 17.83 0.66 15.34
CA ARG A 172 19.04 1.43 15.61
C ARG A 172 19.83 0.84 16.79
N GLY A 173 21.10 0.55 16.55
CA GLY A 173 22.02 -0.01 17.55
C GLY A 173 22.21 -1.53 17.48
N GLU A 174 21.56 -2.21 16.53
CA GLU A 174 21.71 -3.65 16.32
C GLU A 174 22.76 -3.97 15.24
N GLU A 175 24.04 -3.74 15.55
CA GLU A 175 25.16 -3.93 14.63
C GLU A 175 25.24 -5.36 14.05
N ILE A 176 24.79 -6.37 14.81
CA ILE A 176 24.72 -7.78 14.36
C ILE A 176 23.88 -7.91 13.07
N LEU A 177 22.79 -7.16 12.94
CA LEU A 177 21.91 -7.23 11.77
C LEU A 177 22.46 -6.42 10.59
N ASP A 178 23.16 -5.31 10.85
CA ASP A 178 23.89 -4.57 9.82
C ASP A 178 25.00 -5.43 9.21
N GLU A 179 25.76 -6.15 10.05
CA GLU A 179 26.76 -7.12 9.62
C GLU A 179 26.14 -8.30 8.87
N ALA A 180 24.99 -8.80 9.33
CA ALA A 180 24.25 -9.87 8.65
C ALA A 180 23.82 -9.45 7.25
N LEU A 181 23.31 -8.22 7.09
CA LEU A 181 22.95 -7.65 5.80
C LEU A 181 24.18 -7.53 4.89
N ALA A 182 25.32 -7.03 5.39
CA ALA A 182 26.55 -6.93 4.60
C ALA A 182 27.05 -8.30 4.12
N PHE A 183 27.11 -9.28 5.03
CA PHE A 183 27.53 -10.64 4.75
C PHE A 183 26.60 -11.31 3.72
N THR A 184 25.30 -11.31 3.98
CA THR A 184 24.32 -11.97 3.12
C THR A 184 24.20 -11.33 1.74
N THR A 185 24.16 -10.01 1.65
CA THR A 185 24.08 -9.29 0.35
C THR A 185 25.22 -9.69 -0.58
N THR A 186 26.45 -9.73 -0.06
CA THR A 186 27.66 -10.05 -0.84
C THR A 186 27.62 -11.46 -1.40
N HIS A 187 27.26 -12.44 -0.56
CA HIS A 187 27.26 -13.84 -0.95
C HIS A 187 26.05 -14.23 -1.78
N LEU A 188 24.87 -13.65 -1.52
CA LEU A 188 23.66 -13.88 -2.32
C LEU A 188 23.80 -13.31 -3.74
N ASP A 189 24.38 -12.11 -3.91
CA ASP A 189 24.66 -11.55 -5.25
C ASP A 189 25.63 -12.44 -6.05
N SER A 190 26.63 -13.01 -5.38
CA SER A 190 27.55 -13.98 -5.98
C SER A 190 26.84 -15.28 -6.36
N ALA A 191 25.97 -15.79 -5.47
CA ALA A 191 25.23 -17.03 -5.68
C ALA A 191 24.21 -16.94 -6.82
N ALA A 192 23.51 -15.81 -6.96
CA ALA A 192 22.58 -15.55 -8.06
C ALA A 192 23.27 -15.62 -9.44
N LYS A 193 24.56 -15.26 -9.51
CA LYS A 193 25.37 -15.29 -10.74
C LYS A 193 25.92 -16.69 -11.06
N ALA A 194 25.93 -17.63 -10.11
CA ALA A 194 26.68 -18.88 -10.18
C ALA A 194 25.89 -20.12 -10.66
N HIS A 195 24.84 -19.95 -11.47
CA HIS A 195 24.01 -21.06 -12.01
C HIS A 195 23.29 -21.91 -10.94
N LEU A 196 22.68 -21.28 -9.94
CA LEU A 196 21.68 -21.94 -9.07
C LEU A 196 20.47 -22.42 -9.87
N SER A 197 19.63 -23.28 -9.26
CA SER A 197 18.30 -23.58 -9.83
C SER A 197 17.52 -22.28 -10.05
N TYR A 198 16.68 -22.26 -11.08
CA TYR A 198 15.92 -21.07 -11.48
C TYR A 198 15.13 -20.47 -10.30
N GLU A 199 14.45 -21.30 -9.51
CA GLU A 199 13.68 -20.90 -8.32
C GLU A 199 14.52 -20.11 -7.30
N HIS A 200 15.70 -20.62 -6.92
CA HIS A 200 16.56 -19.95 -5.94
C HIS A 200 17.16 -18.66 -6.52
N ALA A 201 17.59 -18.67 -7.78
CA ALA A 201 18.12 -17.47 -8.42
C ALA A 201 17.07 -16.35 -8.51
N GLU A 202 15.82 -16.71 -8.82
CA GLU A 202 14.70 -15.76 -8.86
C GLU A 202 14.38 -15.20 -7.47
N GLN A 203 14.28 -16.05 -6.44
CA GLN A 203 14.06 -15.59 -5.05
C GLN A 203 15.15 -14.63 -4.58
N ILE A 204 16.42 -14.95 -4.85
CA ILE A 204 17.54 -14.09 -4.45
C ILE A 204 17.48 -12.74 -5.17
N THR A 205 17.26 -12.77 -6.49
CA THR A 205 17.19 -11.54 -7.30
C THR A 205 16.08 -10.63 -6.80
N GLN A 206 14.90 -11.20 -6.50
CA GLN A 206 13.76 -10.45 -5.97
C GLN A 206 14.07 -9.83 -4.59
N ALA A 207 14.66 -10.61 -3.67
CA ALA A 207 15.01 -10.12 -2.33
C ALA A 207 16.06 -8.99 -2.35
N LEU A 208 17.08 -9.12 -3.22
CA LEU A 208 18.12 -8.10 -3.40
C LEU A 208 17.60 -6.83 -4.08
N GLU A 209 16.60 -6.94 -4.97
CA GLU A 209 15.90 -5.79 -5.52
C GLU A 209 15.05 -5.08 -4.46
N ARG A 210 14.24 -5.84 -3.73
CA ARG A 210 13.39 -5.33 -2.65
C ARG A 210 13.09 -6.43 -1.62
N PRO A 211 13.54 -6.27 -0.36
CA PRO A 211 13.29 -7.27 0.68
C PRO A 211 11.80 -7.32 1.05
N LEU A 212 11.35 -8.47 1.55
CA LEU A 212 9.95 -8.74 1.92
C LEU A 212 9.36 -7.66 2.82
N ARG A 213 10.14 -7.20 3.82
CA ARG A 213 9.70 -6.17 4.78
C ARG A 213 9.32 -4.84 4.13
N LYS A 214 9.90 -4.53 2.97
CA LYS A 214 9.74 -3.26 2.25
C LYS A 214 8.80 -3.38 1.06
N ASP A 215 8.28 -4.57 0.74
CA ASP A 215 7.49 -4.81 -0.46
C ASP A 215 5.98 -4.87 -0.18
N LEU A 216 5.16 -4.81 -1.24
CA LEU A 216 3.70 -4.84 -1.14
C LEU A 216 3.18 -6.27 -1.24
N GLU A 217 2.60 -6.79 -0.17
CA GLU A 217 2.21 -8.21 -0.03
C GLU A 217 1.47 -8.76 -1.26
N ARG A 218 0.44 -8.06 -1.75
CA ARG A 218 -0.34 -8.52 -2.93
C ARG A 218 0.45 -8.52 -4.24
N VAL A 219 1.46 -7.67 -4.37
CA VAL A 219 2.34 -7.64 -5.55
C VAL A 219 3.34 -8.80 -5.47
N CYS A 220 3.93 -9.03 -4.28
CA CYS A 220 4.86 -10.14 -4.04
C CYS A 220 4.18 -11.48 -4.22
N ALA A 221 2.94 -11.61 -3.72
CA ALA A 221 2.26 -12.88 -3.69
C ALA A 221 2.01 -13.48 -5.08
N GLY A 222 1.80 -12.62 -6.09
CA GLY A 222 1.74 -13.05 -7.48
C GLY A 222 3.05 -13.65 -8.00
N ARG A 223 4.21 -13.11 -7.60
CA ARG A 223 5.53 -13.64 -7.97
C ARG A 223 5.85 -14.91 -7.19
N TYR A 224 5.61 -14.88 -5.89
CA TYR A 224 5.88 -16.00 -5.00
C TYR A 224 5.04 -17.23 -5.32
N MET A 225 3.79 -17.06 -5.77
CA MET A 225 2.92 -18.18 -6.13
C MET A 225 3.52 -19.10 -7.19
N SER A 226 4.22 -18.57 -8.19
CA SER A 226 4.87 -19.39 -9.21
C SER A 226 6.02 -20.21 -8.61
N ILE A 227 6.82 -19.59 -7.75
CA ILE A 227 7.92 -20.27 -7.05
C ILE A 227 7.37 -21.36 -6.13
N TYR A 228 6.38 -21.03 -5.31
CA TYR A 228 5.75 -21.97 -4.38
C TYR A 228 5.07 -23.15 -5.09
N GLN A 229 4.56 -22.96 -6.31
CA GLN A 229 4.00 -24.06 -7.10
C GLN A 229 5.07 -25.07 -7.54
N ASP A 230 6.28 -24.60 -7.84
CA ASP A 230 7.37 -25.45 -8.33
C ASP A 230 8.13 -26.13 -7.16
N GLU A 231 7.98 -25.63 -5.94
CA GLU A 231 8.53 -26.27 -4.73
C GLU A 231 7.98 -27.68 -4.51
N ALA A 232 8.86 -28.67 -4.38
CA ALA A 232 8.47 -30.08 -4.23
C ALA A 232 7.65 -30.38 -2.96
N SER A 233 7.77 -29.53 -1.92
CA SER A 233 7.11 -29.70 -0.62
C SER A 233 5.91 -28.78 -0.41
N HIS A 234 5.41 -28.12 -1.45
CA HIS A 234 4.34 -27.15 -1.30
C HIS A 234 3.03 -27.81 -0.82
N ASN A 235 2.29 -27.08 0.02
CA ASN A 235 0.96 -27.45 0.45
C ASN A 235 -0.06 -27.11 -0.66
N GLU A 236 -0.60 -28.15 -1.29
CA GLU A 236 -1.57 -28.06 -2.39
C GLU A 236 -2.87 -27.33 -2.02
N PRO A 237 -3.53 -27.63 -0.87
CA PRO A 237 -4.70 -26.86 -0.42
C PRO A 237 -4.43 -25.37 -0.27
N LEU A 238 -3.27 -25.00 0.31
CA LEU A 238 -2.85 -23.61 0.47
C LEU A 238 -2.60 -22.93 -0.87
N LEU A 239 -1.91 -23.59 -1.81
CA LEU A 239 -1.69 -23.04 -3.16
C LEU A 239 -3.03 -22.82 -3.88
N LYS A 240 -3.97 -23.77 -3.75
CA LYS A 240 -5.30 -23.67 -4.35
C LYS A 240 -6.11 -22.54 -3.71
N LEU A 241 -6.08 -22.40 -2.39
CA LEU A 241 -6.68 -21.27 -1.68
C LEU A 241 -6.10 -19.95 -2.18
N ALA A 242 -4.76 -19.84 -2.23
CA ALA A 242 -4.07 -18.65 -2.71
C ALA A 242 -4.45 -18.31 -4.16
N LYS A 243 -4.55 -19.29 -5.06
CA LYS A 243 -5.00 -19.06 -6.45
C LYS A 243 -6.44 -18.57 -6.55
N LEU A 244 -7.33 -19.08 -5.71
CA LEU A 244 -8.72 -18.62 -5.67
C LEU A 244 -8.85 -17.24 -5.00
N ASP A 245 -8.00 -16.94 -4.03
CA ASP A 245 -7.98 -15.65 -3.33
C ASP A 245 -7.35 -14.54 -4.18
N LEU A 246 -6.15 -14.79 -4.67
CA LEU A 246 -5.32 -13.86 -5.44
C LEU A 246 -5.73 -13.88 -6.90
N ILE A 247 -6.67 -13.02 -7.26
CA ILE A 247 -6.65 -12.44 -8.59
C ILE A 247 -6.97 -10.96 -8.47
N LEU A 248 -5.93 -10.11 -8.43
CA LEU A 248 -5.99 -8.69 -8.83
C LEU A 248 -4.86 -8.41 -9.83
N PHE A 249 -3.69 -9.02 -9.64
CA PHE A 249 -2.51 -8.83 -10.48
C PHE A 249 -2.63 -9.43 -11.90
N SER A 250 -3.33 -10.57 -12.09
CA SER A 250 -3.46 -11.18 -13.42
C SER A 250 -4.27 -10.33 -14.41
N LEU A 251 -5.06 -9.36 -13.92
CA LEU A 251 -5.80 -8.39 -14.73
C LEU A 251 -4.93 -7.29 -15.34
N PHE A 252 -3.88 -6.85 -14.64
CA PHE A 252 -2.96 -5.84 -15.18
C PHE A 252 -2.16 -6.39 -16.36
N SER A 253 -1.90 -7.70 -16.38
CA SER A 253 -1.02 -8.34 -17.37
C SER A 253 -1.73 -9.15 -18.47
N LYS A 254 -2.95 -9.68 -18.28
CA LYS A 254 -3.57 -10.64 -19.23
C LYS A 254 -5.09 -10.50 -19.37
N MET A 255 -5.57 -9.38 -19.88
CA MET A 255 -7.00 -9.18 -20.16
C MET A 255 -7.42 -9.72 -21.53
N SER A 256 -7.25 -11.04 -21.77
CA SER A 256 -7.80 -11.69 -22.97
C SER A 256 -8.38 -13.10 -22.77
N SER A 257 -8.26 -13.77 -21.62
CA SER A 257 -8.80 -15.14 -21.45
C SER A 257 -9.00 -15.62 -19.99
N VAL A 258 -9.51 -14.79 -19.07
CA VAL A 258 -9.78 -15.28 -17.69
C VAL A 258 -11.25 -15.72 -17.57
N ARG A 259 -11.49 -17.03 -17.57
CA ARG A 259 -12.82 -17.66 -17.43
C ARG A 259 -13.16 -18.13 -16.00
N LEU A 260 -12.29 -17.88 -15.03
CA LEU A 260 -12.57 -18.14 -13.61
C LEU A 260 -12.40 -16.84 -12.82
N LEU A 261 -13.50 -16.32 -12.28
CA LEU A 261 -13.53 -15.12 -11.45
C LEU A 261 -13.91 -15.54 -10.03
N THR A 262 -13.15 -15.11 -9.03
CA THR A 262 -13.38 -15.45 -7.62
C THR A 262 -14.05 -14.28 -6.87
N TYR A 263 -14.58 -14.58 -5.68
CA TYR A 263 -15.38 -13.63 -4.88
C TYR A 263 -14.62 -12.34 -4.52
N ILE A 264 -13.37 -12.45 -4.08
CA ILE A 264 -12.56 -11.31 -3.65
C ILE A 264 -12.21 -10.40 -4.82
N LEU A 265 -11.87 -10.99 -5.97
CA LEU A 265 -11.66 -10.26 -7.21
C LEU A 265 -12.89 -9.44 -7.59
N LYS A 266 -14.08 -10.03 -7.47
CA LYS A 266 -15.33 -9.33 -7.75
C LYS A 266 -15.51 -8.11 -6.86
N LEU A 267 -15.20 -8.18 -5.57
CA LEU A 267 -15.29 -7.04 -4.67
C LEU A 267 -14.37 -5.90 -5.10
N HIS A 268 -13.10 -6.20 -5.44
CA HIS A 268 -12.16 -5.18 -5.91
C HIS A 268 -12.57 -4.59 -7.26
N ILE A 269 -12.99 -5.41 -8.23
CA ILE A 269 -13.49 -4.91 -9.51
C ILE A 269 -14.75 -4.06 -9.30
N GLN A 270 -15.72 -4.52 -8.51
CA GLN A 270 -16.96 -3.79 -8.28
C GLN A 270 -16.68 -2.43 -7.64
N LEU A 271 -15.79 -2.37 -6.65
CA LEU A 271 -15.38 -1.12 -6.05
C LEU A 271 -14.65 -0.23 -7.05
N MET A 272 -13.72 -0.77 -7.84
CA MET A 272 -13.03 -0.02 -8.88
C MET A 272 -14.00 0.54 -9.93
N LEU A 273 -15.00 -0.23 -10.36
CA LEU A 273 -16.04 0.24 -11.29
C LEU A 273 -16.89 1.35 -10.68
N LEU A 274 -17.25 1.22 -9.40
CA LEU A 274 -17.95 2.28 -8.66
C LEU A 274 -17.11 3.57 -8.66
N LEU A 275 -15.82 3.47 -8.37
CA LEU A 275 -14.89 4.60 -8.32
C LEU A 275 -14.66 5.22 -9.70
N ILE A 276 -14.50 4.43 -10.75
CA ILE A 276 -14.37 4.94 -12.14
C ILE A 276 -15.64 5.66 -12.57
N ARG A 277 -16.83 5.11 -12.26
CA ARG A 277 -18.12 5.76 -12.58
C ARG A 277 -18.24 7.09 -11.83
N TRP A 278 -17.97 7.09 -10.53
CA TRP A 278 -17.94 8.31 -9.72
C TRP A 278 -16.98 9.34 -10.30
N TRP A 279 -15.76 8.94 -10.67
CA TRP A 279 -14.75 9.82 -11.24
C TRP A 279 -15.21 10.45 -12.57
N LYS A 280 -15.87 9.67 -13.42
CA LYS A 280 -16.49 10.17 -14.66
C LYS A 280 -17.66 11.11 -14.42
N GLU A 281 -18.49 10.85 -13.42
CA GLU A 281 -19.62 11.73 -13.04
C GLU A 281 -19.13 13.09 -12.53
N VAL A 282 -17.98 13.10 -11.83
CA VAL A 282 -17.32 14.35 -11.43
C VAL A 282 -16.85 15.14 -12.66
N ASP A 283 -16.51 14.48 -13.78
CA ASP A 283 -16.15 15.07 -15.09
C ASP A 283 -15.00 16.09 -14.99
N PHE A 284 -13.96 15.77 -14.21
CA PHE A 284 -12.77 16.63 -14.07
C PHE A 284 -11.96 16.73 -15.35
N GLU A 285 -12.01 15.74 -16.24
CA GLU A 285 -11.37 15.84 -17.56
C GLU A 285 -11.84 17.10 -18.31
N LYS A 286 -13.13 17.44 -18.22
CA LYS A 286 -13.67 18.66 -18.84
C LYS A 286 -13.59 19.88 -17.93
N LYS A 287 -13.80 19.71 -16.63
CA LYS A 287 -13.88 20.84 -15.67
C LYS A 287 -12.50 21.37 -15.27
N LEU A 288 -11.50 20.49 -15.19
CA LEU A 288 -10.12 20.75 -14.75
C LEU A 288 -9.13 20.01 -15.67
N PRO A 289 -9.06 20.35 -16.97
CA PRO A 289 -8.27 19.62 -17.97
C PRO A 289 -6.75 19.67 -17.73
N PHE A 290 -6.30 20.52 -16.81
CA PHE A 290 -4.90 20.62 -16.40
C PHE A 290 -4.49 19.54 -15.39
N ALA A 291 -5.45 18.91 -14.69
CA ALA A 291 -5.18 17.94 -13.65
C ALA A 291 -5.01 16.53 -14.23
N ARG A 292 -4.19 15.71 -13.57
CA ARG A 292 -3.89 14.34 -13.99
C ARG A 292 -5.10 13.42 -13.75
N ASP A 293 -5.41 12.56 -14.73
CA ASP A 293 -6.40 11.49 -14.58
C ASP A 293 -5.72 10.16 -14.20
N ARG A 294 -5.78 9.79 -12.92
CA ARG A 294 -5.05 8.63 -12.36
C ARG A 294 -5.89 7.77 -11.39
N ILE A 295 -7.21 7.75 -11.55
CA ILE A 295 -8.09 7.07 -10.58
C ILE A 295 -7.76 5.57 -10.40
N VAL A 296 -7.30 4.89 -11.44
CA VAL A 296 -6.95 3.45 -11.40
C VAL A 296 -5.63 3.24 -10.65
N GLU A 297 -4.62 4.07 -10.93
CA GLU A 297 -3.32 4.05 -10.24
C GLU A 297 -3.48 4.38 -8.76
N LEU A 298 -4.34 5.35 -8.44
CA LEU A 298 -4.66 5.74 -7.07
C LEU A 298 -5.42 4.64 -6.33
N TYR A 299 -6.37 3.96 -6.99
CA TYR A 299 -7.02 2.78 -6.40
C TYR A 299 -6.02 1.66 -6.14
N PHE A 300 -5.11 1.39 -7.08
CA PHE A 300 -4.05 0.41 -6.92
C PHE A 300 -3.14 0.74 -5.73
N TRP A 301 -2.80 2.02 -5.55
CA TRP A 301 -2.05 2.50 -4.38
C TRP A 301 -2.78 2.18 -3.07
N VAL A 302 -4.10 2.43 -3.02
CA VAL A 302 -4.93 2.17 -1.84
C VAL A 302 -5.08 0.69 -1.52
N VAL A 303 -5.07 -0.20 -2.53
CA VAL A 303 -5.01 -1.66 -2.30
C VAL A 303 -3.72 -2.06 -1.58
N GLY A 304 -2.62 -1.32 -1.79
CA GLY A 304 -1.37 -1.53 -1.06
C GLY A 304 -1.44 -1.14 0.42
N VAL A 305 -2.42 -0.34 0.84
CA VAL A 305 -2.62 0.06 2.26
C VAL A 305 -3.39 -1.02 3.01
N TYR A 306 -4.48 -1.51 2.43
CA TYR A 306 -5.23 -2.67 2.91
C TYR A 306 -5.95 -3.34 1.73
N PHE A 307 -5.74 -4.64 1.57
CA PHE A 307 -6.36 -5.43 0.49
C PHE A 307 -7.47 -6.35 0.99
N GLU A 308 -7.62 -6.47 2.31
CA GLU A 308 -8.53 -7.40 2.95
C GLU A 308 -9.99 -6.99 2.67
N PRO A 309 -10.87 -7.93 2.27
CA PRO A 309 -12.22 -7.63 1.80
C PRO A 309 -13.06 -6.77 2.76
N GLN A 310 -12.90 -6.95 4.08
CA GLN A 310 -13.64 -6.22 5.11
C GLN A 310 -13.43 -4.70 5.07
N TYR A 311 -12.30 -4.22 4.54
CA TYR A 311 -11.97 -2.79 4.47
C TYR A 311 -12.45 -2.11 3.18
N VAL A 312 -13.54 -2.59 2.57
CA VAL A 312 -14.11 -2.05 1.33
C VAL A 312 -14.49 -0.57 1.45
N GLU A 313 -15.10 -0.18 2.58
CA GLU A 313 -15.49 1.20 2.86
C GLU A 313 -14.28 2.10 3.07
N ALA A 314 -13.29 1.64 3.83
CA ALA A 314 -12.01 2.34 4.00
C ALA A 314 -11.34 2.60 2.64
N ARG A 315 -11.27 1.57 1.77
CA ARG A 315 -10.71 1.72 0.41
C ARG A 315 -11.47 2.72 -0.42
N LYS A 316 -12.80 2.71 -0.36
CA LYS A 316 -13.66 3.65 -1.07
C LYS A 316 -13.36 5.09 -0.66
N PHE A 317 -13.33 5.36 0.65
CA PHE A 317 -13.08 6.70 1.18
C PHE A 317 -11.66 7.17 0.86
N LEU A 318 -10.65 6.35 1.15
CA LEU A 318 -9.26 6.70 0.91
C LEU A 318 -9.01 6.97 -0.58
N THR A 319 -9.58 6.16 -1.48
CA THR A 319 -9.42 6.37 -2.94
C THR A 319 -10.05 7.68 -3.42
N LYS A 320 -11.27 8.01 -2.93
CA LYS A 320 -11.91 9.28 -3.27
C LYS A 320 -11.10 10.47 -2.76
N VAL A 321 -10.59 10.41 -1.53
CA VAL A 321 -9.81 11.49 -0.93
C VAL A 321 -8.46 11.66 -1.64
N ILE A 322 -7.71 10.57 -1.88
CA ILE A 322 -6.40 10.67 -2.56
C ILE A 322 -6.56 11.19 -4.00
N ALA A 323 -7.65 10.84 -4.70
CA ALA A 323 -7.96 11.40 -6.03
C ALA A 323 -8.21 12.90 -5.99
N LEU A 324 -8.97 13.38 -5.01
CA LEU A 324 -9.22 14.81 -4.84
C LEU A 324 -7.96 15.55 -4.43
N VAL A 325 -7.16 15.00 -3.52
CA VAL A 325 -5.89 15.59 -3.08
C VAL A 325 -4.86 15.64 -4.20
N SER A 326 -4.86 14.67 -5.12
CA SER A 326 -4.01 14.71 -6.32
C SER A 326 -4.40 15.85 -7.26
N VAL A 327 -5.70 16.14 -7.41
CA VAL A 327 -6.16 17.31 -8.17
C VAL A 327 -5.85 18.60 -7.43
N MET A 328 -5.92 18.59 -6.09
CA MET A 328 -5.52 19.73 -5.26
C MET A 328 -4.04 20.06 -5.46
N ASP A 329 -3.17 19.05 -5.43
CA ASP A 329 -1.74 19.17 -5.73
C ASP A 329 -1.51 19.87 -7.08
N ASP A 330 -2.15 19.37 -8.15
CA ASP A 330 -2.07 19.96 -9.50
C ASP A 330 -2.59 21.41 -9.58
N ILE A 331 -3.52 21.80 -8.69
CA ILE A 331 -3.98 23.20 -8.59
C ILE A 331 -2.85 24.08 -8.03
N TYR A 332 -2.15 23.62 -6.99
CA TYR A 332 -1.08 24.37 -6.32
C TYR A 332 0.21 24.47 -7.14
N ASP A 333 0.66 23.39 -7.75
CA ASP A 333 1.99 23.33 -8.37
C ASP A 333 1.97 23.57 -9.90
N ALA A 334 0.85 23.29 -10.56
CA ALA A 334 0.80 23.20 -12.01
C ALA A 334 -0.19 24.14 -12.71
N TYR A 335 -1.08 24.87 -12.01
CA TYR A 335 -2.13 25.64 -12.69
C TYR A 335 -2.50 27.02 -12.12
N ALA A 336 -2.81 27.13 -10.82
CA ALA A 336 -3.34 28.38 -10.26
C ALA A 336 -2.25 29.45 -10.11
N THR A 337 -2.64 30.73 -10.18
CA THR A 337 -1.72 31.82 -9.80
C THR A 337 -1.62 31.90 -8.28
N PHE A 338 -0.55 32.52 -7.77
CA PHE A 338 -0.36 32.65 -6.33
C PHE A 338 -1.54 33.37 -5.64
N GLU A 339 -2.10 34.41 -6.26
CA GLU A 339 -3.27 35.14 -5.76
C GLU A 339 -4.55 34.28 -5.76
N GLU A 340 -4.70 33.38 -6.74
CA GLU A 340 -5.80 32.40 -6.75
C GLU A 340 -5.62 31.37 -5.62
N LEU A 341 -4.38 30.98 -5.32
CA LEU A 341 -4.05 30.05 -4.25
C LEU A 341 -4.32 30.64 -2.86
N GLU A 342 -4.13 31.94 -2.65
CA GLU A 342 -4.54 32.60 -1.39
C GLU A 342 -6.04 32.42 -1.13
N ILE A 343 -6.86 32.67 -2.16
CA ILE A 343 -8.32 32.52 -2.09
C ILE A 343 -8.70 31.05 -1.89
N PHE A 344 -8.05 30.16 -2.63
CA PHE A 344 -8.31 28.72 -2.59
C PHE A 344 -7.97 28.12 -1.22
N THR A 345 -6.81 28.45 -0.67
CA THR A 345 -6.37 27.99 0.66
C THR A 345 -7.33 28.50 1.73
N ALA A 346 -7.69 29.79 1.70
CA ALA A 346 -8.64 30.37 2.64
C ALA A 346 -10.05 29.74 2.54
N ALA A 347 -10.44 29.26 1.36
CA ALA A 347 -11.69 28.53 1.17
C ALA A 347 -11.65 27.12 1.79
N ILE A 348 -10.53 26.40 1.67
CA ILE A 348 -10.32 25.09 2.32
C ILE A 348 -10.34 25.24 3.85
N GLU A 349 -9.68 26.27 4.37
CA GLU A 349 -9.65 26.59 5.81
C GLU A 349 -11.03 26.76 6.41
N ARG A 350 -11.89 27.53 5.72
CA ARG A 350 -13.24 27.83 6.19
C ARG A 350 -14.24 26.74 5.83
N LEU A 351 -13.83 25.79 5.00
CA LEU A 351 -14.71 24.92 4.23
C LEU A 351 -15.80 25.77 3.54
N TYR A 352 -15.50 26.51 2.45
CA TYR A 352 -16.51 27.18 1.60
C TYR A 352 -16.29 27.10 0.07
N ALA A 353 -17.38 27.35 -0.67
CA ALA A 353 -17.74 26.98 -2.05
C ALA A 353 -16.85 27.39 -3.26
N GLN A 354 -16.40 26.39 -4.03
CA GLN A 354 -16.05 26.39 -5.48
C GLN A 354 -16.25 24.95 -6.05
N ILE A 355 -16.12 24.72 -7.37
CA ILE A 355 -16.46 23.42 -8.01
C ILE A 355 -15.63 22.23 -7.45
N PHE A 356 -14.31 22.35 -7.37
CA PHE A 356 -13.44 21.34 -6.75
C PHE A 356 -13.81 21.11 -5.28
N TYR A 357 -14.01 22.20 -4.57
CA TYR A 357 -14.44 22.19 -3.17
C TYR A 357 -15.80 21.51 -2.97
N ARG A 358 -16.75 21.67 -3.90
CA ARG A 358 -18.07 21.01 -3.80
C ARG A 358 -17.94 19.50 -3.92
N THR A 359 -17.09 19.01 -4.82
CA THR A 359 -16.81 17.57 -4.89
C THR A 359 -16.16 17.07 -3.61
N LEU A 360 -15.17 17.82 -3.09
CA LEU A 360 -14.50 17.49 -1.83
C LEU A 360 -15.48 17.45 -0.65
N LEU A 361 -16.32 18.47 -0.51
CA LEU A 361 -17.39 18.50 0.48
C LEU A 361 -18.31 17.30 0.35
N ASN A 362 -18.83 17.03 -0.85
CA ASN A 362 -19.76 15.92 -1.04
C ASN A 362 -19.14 14.59 -0.60
N VAL A 363 -17.84 14.38 -0.84
CA VAL A 363 -17.12 13.19 -0.35
C VAL A 363 -16.99 13.20 1.17
N VAL A 364 -16.65 14.34 1.76
CA VAL A 364 -16.54 14.48 3.22
C VAL A 364 -17.90 14.29 3.91
N ASP A 365 -18.98 14.81 3.34
CA ASP A 365 -20.36 14.65 3.82
C ASP A 365 -20.81 13.19 3.67
N GLU A 366 -20.53 12.54 2.53
CA GLU A 366 -20.77 11.10 2.34
C GLU A 366 -20.05 10.27 3.41
N ILE A 367 -18.78 10.56 3.67
CA ILE A 367 -17.98 9.91 4.71
C ILE A 367 -18.61 10.15 6.09
N GLU A 368 -19.02 11.38 6.39
CA GLU A 368 -19.60 11.75 7.67
C GLU A 368 -20.94 11.07 7.92
N GLU A 369 -21.82 11.03 6.91
CA GLU A 369 -23.09 10.32 6.95
C GLU A 369 -22.87 8.83 7.24
N GLU A 370 -21.87 8.20 6.60
CA GLU A 370 -21.62 6.78 6.79
C GLU A 370 -21.02 6.47 8.16
N ILE A 371 -20.04 7.26 8.60
CA ILE A 371 -19.36 7.07 9.89
C ILE A 371 -20.27 7.44 11.07
N ALA A 372 -21.22 8.36 10.86
CA ALA A 372 -22.20 8.75 11.87
C ALA A 372 -23.15 7.59 12.25
N LYS A 373 -23.41 6.65 11.33
CA LYS A 373 -24.26 5.47 11.60
C LYS A 373 -23.76 4.65 12.79
N ASP A 374 -22.44 4.64 12.98
CA ASP A 374 -21.78 3.90 14.05
C ASP A 374 -21.36 4.78 15.24
N GLY A 375 -21.80 6.05 15.27
CA GLY A 375 -21.47 6.99 16.36
C GLY A 375 -20.01 7.48 16.35
N ARG A 376 -19.31 7.35 15.22
CA ARG A 376 -17.86 7.62 15.10
C ARG A 376 -17.54 8.95 14.41
N SER A 377 -18.48 9.90 14.34
CA SER A 377 -18.33 11.16 13.59
C SER A 377 -17.10 11.99 14.00
N TYR A 378 -16.59 11.81 15.22
CA TYR A 378 -15.36 12.48 15.68
C TYR A 378 -14.15 12.16 14.80
N ARG A 379 -14.11 11.01 14.11
CA ARG A 379 -13.01 10.66 13.19
C ARG A 379 -12.91 11.61 12.00
N VAL A 380 -14.05 12.09 11.52
CA VAL A 380 -14.15 13.00 10.37
C VAL A 380 -13.53 14.37 10.69
N TYR A 381 -13.64 14.81 11.95
CA TYR A 381 -13.00 16.04 12.39
C TYR A 381 -11.49 16.02 12.14
N TYR A 382 -10.82 14.93 12.53
CA TYR A 382 -9.37 14.79 12.33
C TYR A 382 -8.99 14.71 10.85
N ALA A 383 -9.79 14.02 10.02
CA ALA A 383 -9.59 14.00 8.58
C ALA A 383 -9.75 15.39 7.93
N LYS A 384 -10.72 16.20 8.40
CA LYS A 384 -10.88 17.60 7.97
C LYS A 384 -9.66 18.45 8.35
N GLU A 385 -9.16 18.30 9.57
CA GLU A 385 -7.99 19.05 10.04
C GLU A 385 -6.70 18.64 9.33
N SER A 386 -6.50 17.35 9.06
CA SER A 386 -5.33 16.87 8.29
C SER A 386 -5.38 17.32 6.83
N LEU A 387 -6.56 17.39 6.22
CA LEU A 387 -6.73 17.95 4.88
C LEU A 387 -6.39 19.45 4.81
N LYS A 388 -6.80 20.24 5.82
CA LYS A 388 -6.39 21.65 5.93
C LYS A 388 -4.88 21.78 6.09
N ALA A 389 -4.26 20.90 6.88
CA ALA A 389 -2.81 20.90 7.04
C ALA A 389 -2.07 20.68 5.71
N VAL A 390 -2.53 19.75 4.88
CA VAL A 390 -1.98 19.53 3.53
C VAL A 390 -2.13 20.77 2.66
N ALA A 391 -3.30 21.42 2.66
CA ALA A 391 -3.52 22.64 1.88
C ALA A 391 -2.60 23.79 2.31
N ARG A 392 -2.36 23.96 3.62
CA ARG A 392 -1.39 24.93 4.15
C ARG A 392 0.04 24.61 3.69
N ALA A 393 0.41 23.33 3.69
CA ALA A 393 1.74 22.90 3.27
C ALA A 393 1.97 23.12 1.76
N TYR A 394 0.99 22.79 0.92
CA TYR A 394 1.04 23.13 -0.51
C TYR A 394 1.13 24.64 -0.76
N PHE A 395 0.38 25.44 0.02
CA PHE A 395 0.46 26.89 -0.08
C PHE A 395 1.85 27.43 0.31
N GLU A 396 2.48 26.85 1.32
CA GLU A 396 3.85 27.19 1.74
C GLU A 396 4.87 26.92 0.63
N GLU A 397 4.79 25.74 -0.01
CA GLU A 397 5.66 25.40 -1.15
C GLU A 397 5.42 26.34 -2.35
N ALA A 398 4.15 26.66 -2.63
CA ALA A 398 3.79 27.62 -3.66
C ALA A 398 4.32 29.03 -3.35
N ARG A 399 4.37 29.43 -2.06
CA ARG A 399 4.96 30.69 -1.62
C ARG A 399 6.47 30.72 -1.87
N TRP A 400 7.19 29.70 -1.44
CA TRP A 400 8.63 29.60 -1.72
C TRP A 400 8.91 29.67 -3.22
N PHE A 401 8.13 28.96 -4.02
CA PHE A 401 8.23 29.04 -5.47
C PHE A 401 8.02 30.48 -5.97
N ASN A 402 6.93 31.13 -5.55
CA ASN A 402 6.56 32.46 -6.01
C ASN A 402 7.59 33.54 -5.66
N GLU A 403 8.20 33.42 -4.47
CA GLU A 403 9.24 34.34 -3.99
C GLU A 403 10.63 34.04 -4.58
N GLY A 404 10.79 32.92 -5.31
CA GLY A 404 12.09 32.44 -5.75
C GLY A 404 12.99 32.03 -4.58
N TYR A 405 12.40 31.68 -3.44
CA TYR A 405 13.10 31.25 -2.24
C TYR A 405 13.46 29.77 -2.33
N THR A 406 14.69 29.43 -1.95
CA THR A 406 15.14 28.04 -1.82
C THR A 406 15.31 27.71 -0.34
N PRO A 407 14.39 26.93 0.27
CA PRO A 407 14.48 26.60 1.69
C PRO A 407 15.68 25.70 1.98
N THR A 408 16.20 25.79 3.21
CA THR A 408 17.16 24.80 3.72
C THR A 408 16.47 23.46 3.97
N MET A 409 17.22 22.37 4.11
CA MET A 409 16.63 21.06 4.44
C MET A 409 15.87 21.07 5.78
N GLU A 410 16.32 21.88 6.75
CA GLU A 410 15.67 22.01 8.05
C GLU A 410 14.31 22.73 7.96
N GLU A 411 14.16 23.67 7.02
CA GLU A 411 12.89 24.36 6.74
C GLU A 411 11.98 23.52 5.83
N TYR A 412 12.56 22.86 4.82
CA TYR A 412 11.82 22.09 3.83
C TYR A 412 11.22 20.81 4.41
N LEU A 413 11.99 20.01 5.16
CA LEU A 413 11.55 18.69 5.59
C LEU A 413 10.24 18.69 6.41
N PRO A 414 10.02 19.59 7.39
CA PRO A 414 8.76 19.64 8.12
C PRO A 414 7.55 19.96 7.23
N ALA A 415 7.71 20.85 6.24
CA ALA A 415 6.65 21.16 5.28
C ALA A 415 6.41 19.99 4.32
N ALA A 416 7.49 19.41 3.79
CA ALA A 416 7.46 18.27 2.86
C ALA A 416 6.77 17.04 3.45
N ILE A 417 7.00 16.73 4.73
CA ILE A 417 6.31 15.62 5.41
C ILE A 417 4.79 15.80 5.35
N VAL A 418 4.29 17.04 5.47
CA VAL A 418 2.85 17.32 5.40
C VAL A 418 2.37 17.39 3.95
N SER A 419 3.10 18.07 3.05
CA SER A 419 2.72 18.24 1.65
C SER A 419 2.71 16.92 0.87
N THR A 420 3.56 15.94 1.22
CA THR A 420 3.47 14.59 0.63
C THR A 420 2.10 13.90 0.84
N GLY A 421 1.28 14.42 1.75
CA GLY A 421 -0.07 13.93 2.02
C GLY A 421 -0.12 12.68 2.89
N TYR A 422 1.02 12.02 3.18
CA TYR A 422 1.05 10.80 3.98
C TYR A 422 0.38 10.92 5.36
N PRO A 423 0.64 11.96 6.18
CA PRO A 423 -0.05 12.11 7.46
C PRO A 423 -1.58 12.16 7.30
N MET A 424 -2.07 12.87 6.29
CA MET A 424 -3.50 12.96 5.98
C MET A 424 -4.04 11.62 5.49
N LEU A 425 -3.34 10.93 4.59
CA LEU A 425 -3.74 9.63 4.09
C LEU A 425 -3.80 8.59 5.22
N SER A 426 -2.86 8.63 6.18
CA SER A 426 -2.89 7.80 7.38
C SER A 426 -4.10 8.10 8.26
N THR A 427 -4.47 9.38 8.48
CA THR A 427 -5.70 9.70 9.22
C THR A 427 -6.94 9.21 8.48
N VAL A 428 -7.00 9.40 7.16
CA VAL A 428 -8.15 9.03 6.33
C VAL A 428 -8.28 7.51 6.22
N SER A 429 -7.16 6.77 6.23
CA SER A 429 -7.17 5.32 6.10
C SER A 429 -7.89 4.65 7.27
N LEU A 430 -7.86 5.26 8.47
CA LEU A 430 -8.50 4.77 9.69
C LEU A 430 -10.01 5.00 9.75
N LEU A 431 -10.55 5.87 8.90
CA LEU A 431 -11.96 6.27 8.95
C LEU A 431 -12.92 5.08 8.80
N GLY A 432 -12.69 4.26 7.77
CA GLY A 432 -13.55 3.14 7.38
C GLY A 432 -13.14 1.78 7.96
N MET A 433 -12.20 1.72 8.91
CA MET A 433 -11.66 0.45 9.42
C MET A 433 -12.53 -0.22 10.50
N GLY A 434 -13.71 0.31 10.81
CA GLY A 434 -14.59 -0.28 11.81
C GLY A 434 -14.08 -0.06 13.24
N ASP A 435 -14.33 -1.03 14.12
CA ASP A 435 -14.08 -0.95 15.57
C ASP A 435 -12.65 -1.33 15.98
N ILE A 436 -11.84 -1.80 15.03
CA ILE A 436 -10.41 -2.06 15.28
C ILE A 436 -9.65 -0.78 15.66
N VAL A 437 -10.16 0.39 15.23
CA VAL A 437 -9.58 1.69 15.52
C VAL A 437 -10.29 2.32 16.72
N ASN A 438 -9.56 2.66 17.76
CA ASN A 438 -10.07 3.37 18.93
C ASN A 438 -9.75 4.87 18.87
N LYS A 439 -10.26 5.65 19.85
CA LYS A 439 -10.08 7.11 19.88
C LYS A 439 -8.62 7.54 20.09
N GLY A 440 -7.78 6.71 20.70
CA GLY A 440 -6.36 6.98 20.90
C GLY A 440 -5.49 6.73 19.66
N ASP A 441 -6.01 5.97 18.69
CA ASP A 441 -5.30 5.67 17.44
C ASP A 441 -5.42 6.79 16.39
N ILE A 442 -6.37 7.71 16.58
CA ILE A 442 -6.74 8.81 15.66
C ILE A 442 -6.27 10.13 16.23
#